data_AF-A0A965D291-F1
#
_entry.id   AF-A0A965D291-F1
#
_cell.length_a   1.000
_cell.length_b   1.000
_cell.length_c   1.000
_cell.angle_alpha   90.00
_cell.angle_beta   90.00
_cell.angle_gamma   90.00
#
_symmetry.space_group_name_H-M   'P 1'
#
loop_
_entity.id
_entity.type
_entity.pdbx_description
1 polymer ?
#
loop_
_entity_poly.entity_id
_entity_poly.type
_entity_poly.pdbx_seq_one_letter_code
_entity_poly.pdbx_strand_id
1 'polypeptide(L)'
;MRIYGLKNCDKCRKAKQNYGLNEIIDVRESPLDDTFMEQVIAQFGDSLINRSSTTWRGLSDDQRAQDIVSLLRAYPALMKRPLIQHDDGSLTVGQIGA
;
A
#
# COMPACT_ATOMS: atom_id res chain seq x y z
N MET A 1 -14.02 -2.46 -7.42
CA MET A 1 -12.89 -2.74 -6.51
C MET A 1 -11.59 -2.29 -7.15
N ARG A 2 -10.61 -1.84 -6.34
CA ARG A 2 -9.30 -1.34 -6.80
C ARG A 2 -8.15 -1.96 -6.01
N ILE A 3 -7.02 -2.20 -6.67
CA ILE A 3 -5.79 -2.67 -6.02
C ILE A 3 -4.69 -1.62 -6.19
N TYR A 4 -4.16 -1.16 -5.07
CA TYR A 4 -3.02 -0.28 -4.96
C TYR A 4 -1.78 -1.09 -4.56
N GLY A 5 -0.68 -0.88 -5.26
CA GLY A 5 0.56 -1.60 -5.00
C GLY A 5 1.65 -1.23 -5.98
N LEU A 6 2.54 -2.18 -6.29
CA LEU A 6 3.50 -2.00 -7.39
C LEU A 6 3.21 -3.01 -8.49
N LYS A 7 3.39 -2.61 -9.76
CA LYS A 7 3.18 -3.51 -10.92
C LYS A 7 4.05 -4.77 -10.87
N ASN A 8 5.24 -4.68 -10.28
CA ASN A 8 6.17 -5.80 -10.12
C ASN A 8 6.01 -6.60 -8.82
N CYS A 9 4.91 -6.41 -8.07
CA CYS A 9 4.64 -7.18 -6.85
C CYS A 9 3.90 -8.48 -7.15
N ASP A 10 4.48 -9.63 -6.79
CA ASP A 10 3.85 -10.95 -6.94
C ASP A 10 2.50 -11.06 -6.24
N LYS A 11 2.39 -10.54 -5.02
CA LYS A 11 1.12 -10.56 -4.27
C LYS A 11 0.05 -9.71 -4.95
N CYS A 12 0.40 -8.52 -5.45
CA CYS A 12 -0.53 -7.68 -6.20
C CYS A 12 -0.98 -8.36 -7.50
N ARG A 13 -0.06 -9.01 -8.23
CA ARG A 13 -0.40 -9.76 -9.46
C ARG A 13 -1.35 -10.92 -9.19
N LYS A 14 -1.09 -11.70 -8.14
CA LYS A 14 -1.96 -12.80 -7.72
C LYS A 14 -3.34 -12.28 -7.27
N ALA A 15 -3.38 -11.20 -6.48
CA ALA A 15 -4.63 -10.56 -6.08
C ALA A 15 -5.42 -10.10 -7.30
N LYS A 16 -4.78 -9.39 -8.24
CA LYS A 16 -5.39 -8.95 -9.49
C LYS A 16 -6.04 -10.12 -10.24
N GLN A 17 -5.35 -11.26 -10.36
CA GLN A 17 -5.86 -12.46 -11.02
C GLN A 17 -7.04 -13.07 -10.26
N ASN A 18 -6.91 -13.28 -8.95
CA ASN A 18 -7.94 -13.90 -8.11
C ASN A 18 -9.24 -13.10 -8.09
N TYR A 19 -9.12 -11.79 -8.22
CA TYR A 19 -10.24 -10.86 -8.24
C TYR A 19 -10.73 -10.48 -9.65
N GLY A 20 -10.10 -11.00 -10.71
CA GLY A 20 -10.49 -10.70 -12.10
C GLY A 20 -10.32 -9.23 -12.50
N LEU A 21 -9.38 -8.50 -11.91
CA LEU A 21 -9.14 -7.08 -12.20
C LEU A 21 -8.18 -6.89 -13.38
N ASN A 22 -8.35 -5.79 -14.12
CA ASN A 22 -7.54 -5.50 -15.30
C ASN A 22 -6.17 -4.90 -14.94
N GLU A 23 -6.13 -4.07 -13.91
CA GLU A 23 -4.94 -3.27 -13.57
C GLU A 23 -4.58 -3.28 -12.07
N ILE A 24 -3.35 -2.82 -11.80
CA ILE A 24 -2.84 -2.48 -10.47
C ILE A 24 -2.47 -1.01 -10.53
N ILE A 25 -3.00 -0.22 -9.62
CA ILE A 25 -2.63 1.19 -9.46
C ILE A 25 -1.24 1.22 -8.81
N ASP A 26 -0.22 1.60 -9.59
CA ASP A 26 1.15 1.70 -9.07
C ASP A 26 1.27 2.97 -8.22
N VAL A 27 1.46 2.81 -6.91
CA VAL A 27 1.51 3.95 -5.97
C VAL A 27 2.71 4.88 -6.16
N ARG A 28 3.68 4.50 -7.00
CA ARG A 28 4.79 5.37 -7.40
C ARG A 28 4.43 6.29 -8.57
N GLU A 29 3.52 5.83 -9.43
CA GLU A 29 3.07 6.57 -10.61
C GLU A 29 1.80 7.36 -10.31
N SER A 30 0.90 6.77 -9.51
CA SER A 30 -0.36 7.37 -9.08
C SER A 30 -0.44 7.27 -7.56
N PRO A 31 0.10 8.28 -6.84
CA PRO A 31 0.02 8.36 -5.39
C PRO A 31 -1.44 8.35 -4.92
N LEU A 32 -1.66 7.88 -3.69
CA LEU A 32 -2.97 7.98 -3.05
C LEU A 32 -3.29 9.46 -2.84
N ASP A 33 -4.52 9.87 -3.13
CA ASP A 33 -4.99 11.21 -2.76
C ASP A 33 -5.04 11.37 -1.24
N ASP A 34 -5.02 12.62 -0.77
CA ASP A 34 -4.89 12.94 0.64
C ASP A 34 -6.04 12.38 1.48
N THR A 35 -7.28 12.48 0.98
CA THR A 35 -8.46 11.95 1.66
C THR A 35 -8.40 10.43 1.77
N PHE A 36 -8.02 9.73 0.71
CA PHE A 36 -7.87 8.28 0.74
C PHE A 36 -6.70 7.85 1.63
N MET A 37 -5.59 8.59 1.63
CA MET A 37 -4.46 8.32 2.51
C MET A 37 -4.84 8.45 3.98
N GLU A 38 -5.57 9.50 4.35
CA GLU A 38 -6.10 9.68 5.71
C GLU A 38 -7.01 8.51 6.13
N GLN A 39 -7.90 8.05 5.25
CA GLN A 39 -8.78 6.90 5.52
C GLN A 39 -7.97 5.61 5.76
N VAL A 40 -6.99 5.33 4.90
CA VAL A 40 -6.15 4.13 5.00
C VAL A 40 -5.31 4.18 6.29
N ILE A 41 -4.77 5.34 6.64
CA ILE A 41 -3.99 5.52 7.88
C ILE A 41 -4.88 5.39 9.11
N ALA A 42 -6.08 5.98 9.09
CA ALA A 42 -7.03 5.85 10.19
C ALA A 42 -7.41 4.38 10.44
N GLN A 43 -7.49 3.56 9.38
CA GLN A 43 -7.83 2.15 9.49
C GLN A 43 -6.66 1.25 9.88
N PHE A 44 -5.47 1.45 9.29
CA PHE A 44 -4.36 0.50 9.43
C PHE A 44 -3.19 1.03 10.28
N GLY A 45 -3.06 2.34 10.40
CA GLY A 45 -1.92 3.01 11.04
C GLY A 45 -0.59 2.39 10.63
N ASP A 46 0.24 2.11 11.62
CA ASP A 46 1.56 1.50 11.48
C ASP A 46 1.61 0.19 10.68
N SER A 47 0.52 -0.58 10.67
CA SER A 47 0.47 -1.86 9.95
C SER A 47 0.52 -1.69 8.42
N LEU A 48 0.28 -0.46 7.94
CA LEU A 48 0.42 -0.05 6.55
C LEU A 48 1.89 -0.01 6.10
N ILE A 49 2.86 0.10 7.01
CA ILE A 49 4.28 0.13 6.67
C ILE A 49 4.86 -1.28 6.60
N ASN A 50 5.49 -1.61 5.48
CA ASN A 50 6.22 -2.84 5.31
C ASN A 50 7.62 -2.75 5.96
N ARG A 51 7.66 -2.99 7.28
CA ARG A 51 8.89 -3.02 8.09
C ARG A 51 9.88 -4.14 7.72
N SER A 52 9.43 -5.12 6.91
CA SER A 52 10.30 -6.19 6.39
C SER A 52 10.95 -5.86 5.05
N SER A 53 10.60 -4.73 4.43
CA SER A 53 11.15 -4.33 3.13
C SER A 53 12.63 -3.91 3.23
N THR A 54 13.36 -4.05 2.11
CA THR A 54 14.73 -3.53 2.00
C THR A 54 14.75 -2.02 2.13
N THR A 55 13.75 -1.31 1.60
CA THR A 55 13.57 0.13 1.77
C THR A 55 13.55 0.51 3.24
N TRP A 56 12.73 -0.16 4.07
CA TRP A 56 12.68 0.10 5.52
C TRP A 56 14.01 -0.16 6.23
N ARG A 57 14.67 -1.26 5.88
CA ARG A 57 15.98 -1.61 6.46
C ARG A 57 17.07 -0.59 6.12
N GLY A 58 16.95 0.09 4.98
CA GLY A 58 17.87 1.15 4.55
C GLY A 58 17.60 2.54 5.13
N LEU A 59 16.49 2.75 5.84
CA LEU A 59 16.20 4.03 6.48
C LEU A 59 17.00 4.21 7.77
N SER A 60 17.42 5.45 8.04
CA SER A 60 17.94 5.88 9.34
C SER A 60 16.83 5.92 10.40
N ASP A 61 17.22 6.00 11.67
CA ASP A 61 16.25 6.09 12.76
C ASP A 61 15.45 7.40 12.71
N ASP A 62 16.07 8.52 12.32
CA ASP A 62 15.38 9.80 12.10
C ASP A 62 14.33 9.71 10.99
N GLN A 63 14.63 8.97 9.92
CA GLN A 63 13.66 8.75 8.84
C GLN A 63 12.50 7.87 9.33
N ARG A 64 12.79 6.83 10.11
CA ARG A 64 11.76 5.94 10.68
C ARG A 64 10.86 6.62 11.71
N ALA A 65 11.33 7.70 12.33
CA ALA A 65 10.58 8.51 13.28
C ALA A 65 9.60 9.50 12.62
N GLN A 66 9.65 9.66 11.30
CA GLN A 66 8.67 10.46 10.57
C GLN A 66 7.28 9.83 10.60
N ASP A 67 6.26 10.67 10.42
CA ASP A 67 4.89 10.20 10.30
C ASP A 67 4.67 9.36 9.03
N ILE A 68 3.60 8.56 9.02
CA ILE A 68 3.30 7.60 7.96
C ILE A 68 3.07 8.31 6.61
N VAL A 69 2.44 9.49 6.60
CA VAL A 69 2.18 10.24 5.36
C VAL A 69 3.51 10.68 4.76
N SER A 70 4.38 11.29 5.55
CA SER A 70 5.72 11.71 5.12
C SER A 70 6.53 10.53 4.59
N LEU A 71 6.51 9.40 5.31
CA LEU A 71 7.18 8.17 4.89
C LEU A 71 6.66 7.62 3.57
N LEU A 72 5.34 7.55 3.37
CA LEU A 72 4.75 6.99 2.15
C LEU A 72 4.85 7.94 0.95
N ARG A 73 4.87 9.25 1.17
CA ARG A 73 5.16 10.23 0.11
C ARG A 73 6.61 10.17 -0.34
N ALA A 74 7.55 10.07 0.59
CA ALA A 74 8.98 9.96 0.28
C ALA A 74 9.35 8.58 -0.28
N TYR A 75 8.72 7.53 0.23
CA TYR A 75 9.02 6.13 -0.10
C TYR A 75 7.75 5.32 -0.35
N PRO A 76 7.04 5.51 -1.49
CA PRO A 76 5.77 4.81 -1.75
C PRO A 76 5.89 3.28 -1.70
N ALA A 77 7.07 2.73 -2.01
CA ALA A 77 7.36 1.30 -1.93
C ALA A 77 7.34 0.72 -0.50
N LEU A 78 7.35 1.57 0.54
CA LEU A 78 7.16 1.14 1.94
C LEU A 78 5.73 0.68 2.22
N MET A 79 4.76 1.10 1.40
CA MET A 79 3.37 0.68 1.61
C MET A 79 3.27 -0.85 1.53
N LYS A 80 2.69 -1.43 2.57
CA LYS A 80 2.33 -2.84 2.60
C LYS A 80 1.29 -3.09 1.51
N ARG A 81 1.49 -4.18 0.80
CA ARG A 81 0.86 -4.42 -0.50
C ARG A 81 0.41 -5.88 -0.66
N PRO A 82 -0.67 -6.12 -1.39
CA PRO A 82 -1.58 -5.12 -1.99
C PRO A 82 -2.42 -4.40 -0.93
N LEU A 83 -2.77 -3.14 -1.19
CA LEU A 83 -3.88 -2.44 -0.52
C LEU A 83 -5.09 -2.55 -1.45
N ILE A 84 -6.23 -3.02 -0.95
CA ILE A 84 -7.42 -3.32 -1.75
C ILE A 84 -8.58 -2.50 -1.21
N GLN A 85 -9.27 -1.80 -2.12
CA GLN A 85 -10.54 -1.12 -1.86
C GLN A 85 -11.66 -1.90 -2.52
N HIS A 86 -12.50 -2.55 -1.71
CA HIS A 86 -13.65 -3.35 -2.13
C HIS A 86 -14.81 -2.46 -2.60
N ASP A 87 -15.79 -3.06 -3.28
CA ASP A 87 -16.95 -2.33 -3.80
C ASP A 87 -17.89 -1.81 -2.69
N ASP A 88 -17.86 -2.43 -1.52
CA ASP A 88 -18.58 -1.97 -0.32
C ASP A 88 -17.85 -0.84 0.44
N GLY A 89 -16.70 -0.40 -0.07
CA GLY A 89 -15.86 0.62 0.54
C GLY A 89 -14.91 0.10 1.62
N SER A 90 -14.97 -1.18 1.98
CA SER A 90 -14.02 -1.77 2.93
C SER A 90 -12.60 -1.79 2.36
N LEU A 91 -11.62 -1.65 3.24
CA LEU A 91 -10.20 -1.69 2.89
C LEU A 91 -9.55 -2.94 3.48
N THR A 92 -8.65 -3.57 2.72
CA THR A 92 -7.78 -4.65 3.23
C THR A 92 -6.35 -4.49 2.78
N VAL A 93 -5.39 -4.96 3.58
CA VAL A 93 -3.95 -4.88 3.28
C VAL A 93 -3.27 -6.25 3.35
N GLY A 94 -2.48 -6.57 2.33
CA GLY A 94 -1.72 -7.81 2.24
C GLY A 94 -2.52 -9.05 1.81
N GLN A 95 -3.82 -8.91 1.54
CA GLN A 95 -4.68 -10.00 1.05
C GLN A 95 -4.42 -10.34 -0.42
N ILE A 96 -4.59 -11.61 -0.78
CA ILE A 96 -4.38 -12.10 -2.15
C ILE A 96 -5.67 -12.65 -2.76
N GLY A 97 -6.72 -12.86 -1.96
CA GLY A 97 -8.01 -13.38 -2.38
C GLY A 97 -9.00 -13.35 -1.21
N ALA A 98 -10.26 -13.67 -1.50
CA ALA A 98 -11.29 -13.89 -0.48
C ALA A 98 -11.01 -15.15 0.35
#